data_AF-A0A2M7G3E9-F1
#
_entry.id   AF-A0A2M7G3E9-F1
#
_cell.length_a   1.000
_cell.length_b   1.000
_cell.length_c   1.000
_cell.angle_alpha   90.00
_cell.angle_beta   90.00
_cell.angle_gamma   90.00
#
_symmetry.space_group_name_H-M   'P 1'
#
loop_
_entity.id
_entity.type
_entity.pdbx_description
1 polymer ?
#
loop_
_entity_poly.entity_id
_entity_poly.type
_entity_poly.pdbx_seq_one_letter_code
_entity_poly.pdbx_strand_id
1 'polypeptide(L)'
;MSQALPGIQNVIAISSGKGGVGKSTVSVNLALALAQKGFRVGLADVDIYGPSIPTLLGLEKEQPKMLNQQLVPISSHDIKVMSMGFLVGQDTPAILRGPMITKFIHQFVTGVLWGELDYLLLDLPPGTGDAQLSLAQTVPLTGALVVTTPQALSVKVALRGLRMFEKVKIPILGVVENMSGWATPSGEPSPFRGGQALSELAGVPYLGNIPMDQTVAISGDENKPLLTAYPAADAVQSFRNLASAVIDQVSLINSGPTPLGQFHWNLSSGQGEPAHREAGETPVPSQISQARRYALEEITPVGLKKAGESGLVIQWQDGTDYELDFRGLRLVCPCAVCVDEDTGERKLIPSMVPLDVKAIAIESVGSYALKFTWSDGHATGLYAFERLRQLGEARAAALATHSVN
;
A
#
# COMPACT_ATOMS: atom_id res chain seq x y z
N MET A 1 -1.16 -16.57 0.97
CA MET A 1 -0.40 -15.44 0.40
C MET A 1 -1.42 -14.49 -0.19
N SER A 2 -1.46 -13.25 0.28
CA SER A 2 -2.52 -12.27 -0.03
C SER A 2 -2.39 -11.75 -1.46
N GLN A 3 -3.39 -12.02 -2.28
CA GLN A 3 -3.50 -11.51 -3.65
C GLN A 3 -3.68 -9.98 -3.62
N ALA A 4 -3.03 -9.25 -4.52
CA ALA A 4 -3.20 -7.80 -4.67
C ALA A 4 -4.68 -7.44 -4.83
N LEU A 5 -5.12 -6.36 -4.19
CA LEU A 5 -6.52 -5.90 -4.29
C LEU A 5 -6.75 -5.27 -5.66
N PRO A 6 -7.65 -5.81 -6.49
CA PRO A 6 -7.92 -5.24 -7.82
C PRO A 6 -8.32 -3.76 -7.72
N GLY A 7 -7.73 -2.92 -8.58
CA GLY A 7 -8.02 -1.49 -8.67
C GLY A 7 -7.42 -0.62 -7.56
N ILE A 8 -6.67 -1.18 -6.60
CA ILE A 8 -6.09 -0.41 -5.48
C ILE A 8 -4.57 -0.43 -5.56
N GLN A 9 -3.96 0.75 -5.75
CA GLN A 9 -2.49 0.85 -5.88
C GLN A 9 -1.76 0.74 -4.55
N ASN A 10 -2.23 1.44 -3.51
CA ASN A 10 -1.56 1.49 -2.21
C ASN A 10 -2.52 1.24 -1.06
N VAL A 11 -2.19 0.30 -0.18
CA VAL A 11 -2.98 0.02 1.04
C VAL A 11 -2.14 0.38 2.26
N ILE A 12 -2.58 1.38 3.02
CA ILE A 12 -1.85 1.91 4.17
C ILE A 12 -2.60 1.57 5.45
N ALA A 13 -1.96 0.79 6.32
CA ALA A 13 -2.46 0.55 7.66
C ALA A 13 -2.13 1.73 8.58
N ILE A 14 -3.14 2.28 9.27
CA ILE A 14 -2.96 3.32 10.28
C ILE A 14 -3.15 2.70 11.65
N SER A 15 -2.06 2.59 12.42
CA SER A 15 -2.03 1.90 13.70
C SER A 15 -1.71 2.84 14.87
N SER A 16 -2.10 2.45 16.07
CA SER A 16 -1.65 3.07 17.31
C SER A 16 -1.41 2.05 18.41
N GLY A 17 -0.46 2.32 19.29
CA GLY A 17 -0.19 1.45 20.44
C GLY A 17 -1.30 1.46 21.49
N LYS A 18 -2.05 2.56 21.61
CA LYS A 18 -3.12 2.73 22.61
C LYS A 18 -4.33 3.45 22.02
N GLY A 19 -5.48 3.30 22.68
CA GLY A 19 -6.66 4.11 22.42
C GLY A 19 -6.46 5.58 22.81
N GLY A 20 -7.23 6.47 22.18
CA GLY A 20 -7.23 7.91 22.53
C GLY A 20 -6.04 8.74 22.04
N VAL A 21 -5.19 8.21 21.14
CA VAL A 21 -4.12 9.00 20.50
C VAL A 21 -4.60 9.87 19.33
N GLY A 22 -5.89 9.83 19.00
CA GLY A 22 -6.46 10.52 17.84
C GLY A 22 -6.14 9.85 16.49
N LYS A 23 -5.91 8.53 16.48
CA LYS A 23 -5.63 7.73 15.27
C LYS A 23 -6.68 7.97 14.17
N SER A 24 -7.97 7.82 14.48
CA SER A 24 -9.05 8.00 13.51
C SER A 24 -9.17 9.45 13.02
N THR A 25 -8.90 10.43 13.89
CA THR A 25 -8.76 11.84 13.49
C THR A 25 -7.62 12.02 12.48
N VAL A 26 -6.48 11.38 12.69
CA VAL A 26 -5.37 11.38 11.73
C VAL A 26 -5.79 10.70 10.44
N SER A 27 -6.46 9.55 10.50
CA SER A 27 -6.92 8.78 9.34
C SER A 27 -7.85 9.60 8.44
N VAL A 28 -8.87 10.25 9.01
CA VAL A 28 -9.81 11.11 8.26
C VAL A 28 -9.09 12.29 7.62
N ASN A 29 -8.30 13.03 8.39
CA ASN A 29 -7.66 14.24 7.88
C ASN A 29 -6.54 13.95 6.88
N LEU A 30 -5.83 12.82 7.03
CA LEU A 30 -4.90 12.32 6.02
C LEU A 30 -5.62 11.94 4.72
N ALA A 31 -6.75 11.24 4.80
CA ALA A 31 -7.54 10.87 3.62
C ALA A 31 -7.97 12.11 2.82
N LEU A 32 -8.51 13.11 3.52
CA LEU A 32 -8.94 14.37 2.91
C LEU A 32 -7.77 15.18 2.36
N ALA A 33 -6.62 15.18 3.05
CA ALA A 33 -5.42 15.87 2.56
C ALA A 33 -4.84 15.23 1.29
N LEU A 34 -4.90 13.90 1.19
CA LEU A 34 -4.53 13.17 -0.03
C LEU A 34 -5.52 13.45 -1.16
N ALA A 35 -6.84 13.46 -0.88
CA ALA A 35 -7.85 13.82 -1.87
C ALA A 35 -7.70 15.26 -2.39
N GLN A 36 -7.41 16.23 -1.51
CA GLN A 36 -7.09 17.61 -1.90
C GLN A 36 -5.87 17.72 -2.82
N LYS A 37 -4.97 16.73 -2.82
CA LYS A 37 -3.82 16.63 -3.74
C LYS A 37 -4.14 15.93 -5.05
N GLY A 38 -5.40 15.53 -5.27
CA GLY A 38 -5.89 14.92 -6.52
C GLY A 38 -5.86 13.39 -6.55
N PHE A 39 -5.56 12.73 -5.44
CA PHE A 39 -5.58 11.26 -5.37
C PHE A 39 -6.99 10.73 -5.14
N ARG A 40 -7.27 9.55 -5.70
CA ARG A 40 -8.49 8.77 -5.42
C ARG A 40 -8.27 8.01 -4.12
N VAL A 41 -9.03 8.36 -3.09
CA VAL A 41 -8.80 7.85 -1.73
C VAL A 41 -10.02 7.08 -1.21
N GLY A 42 -9.75 5.88 -0.69
CA GLY A 42 -10.66 5.11 0.15
C GLY A 42 -10.23 5.18 1.61
N LEU A 43 -11.19 5.20 2.53
CA LEU A 43 -10.99 5.13 3.96
C LEU A 43 -11.88 4.03 4.55
N ALA A 44 -11.25 3.00 5.12
CA ALA A 44 -11.93 1.91 5.80
C ALA A 44 -11.72 2.01 7.31
N ASP A 45 -12.80 2.13 8.06
CA ASP A 45 -12.81 2.04 9.52
C ASP A 45 -13.01 0.58 9.93
N VAL A 46 -11.92 -0.02 10.42
CA VAL A 46 -11.91 -1.41 10.90
C VAL A 46 -11.87 -1.49 12.43
N ASP A 47 -12.09 -0.37 13.13
CA ASP A 47 -12.26 -0.36 14.59
C ASP A 47 -13.70 -0.72 14.95
N ILE A 48 -13.93 -2.01 15.18
CA ILE A 48 -15.24 -2.59 15.48
C ILE A 48 -15.80 -2.08 16.82
N TYR A 49 -14.92 -1.81 17.79
CA TYR A 49 -15.33 -1.51 19.17
C TYR A 49 -15.56 -0.03 19.43
N GLY A 50 -14.97 0.83 18.60
CA GLY A 50 -15.12 2.28 18.72
C GLY A 50 -15.04 2.97 17.36
N PRO A 51 -15.92 2.64 16.40
CA PRO A 51 -15.92 3.29 15.10
C PRO A 51 -16.20 4.78 15.29
N SER A 52 -15.31 5.62 14.80
CA SER A 52 -15.41 7.09 14.96
C SER A 52 -15.44 7.83 13.63
N ILE A 53 -15.09 7.15 12.54
CA ILE A 53 -15.04 7.76 11.20
C ILE A 53 -16.42 8.25 10.73
N PRO A 54 -17.55 7.52 10.93
CA PRO A 54 -18.87 8.04 10.58
C PRO A 54 -19.19 9.38 11.24
N THR A 55 -18.94 9.51 12.54
CA THR A 55 -19.17 10.74 13.32
C THR A 55 -18.27 11.88 12.81
N LEU A 56 -16.97 11.64 12.67
CA LEU A 56 -16.00 12.64 12.20
C LEU A 56 -16.30 13.20 10.80
N LEU A 57 -17.05 12.46 9.98
CA LEU A 57 -17.47 12.85 8.64
C LEU A 57 -18.94 13.28 8.53
N GLY A 58 -19.71 13.22 9.63
CA GLY A 58 -21.15 13.52 9.62
C GLY A 58 -22.01 12.50 8.88
N LEU A 59 -21.60 11.23 8.85
CA LEU A 59 -22.20 10.13 8.10
C LEU A 59 -22.99 9.13 8.98
N GLU A 60 -23.33 9.49 10.20
CA GLU A 60 -23.97 8.59 11.19
C GLU A 60 -25.32 8.01 10.73
N LYS A 61 -26.00 8.72 9.83
CA LYS A 61 -27.31 8.33 9.29
C LYS A 61 -27.20 7.57 7.96
N GLU A 62 -26.01 7.46 7.40
CA GLU A 62 -25.80 6.78 6.12
C GLU A 62 -25.75 5.27 6.31
N GLN A 63 -26.23 4.55 5.30
CA GLN A 63 -26.14 3.09 5.25
C GLN A 63 -25.61 2.64 3.89
N PRO A 64 -24.58 1.78 3.85
CA PRO A 64 -24.03 1.27 2.61
C PRO A 64 -25.08 0.41 1.91
N LYS A 65 -25.24 0.65 0.61
CA LYS A 65 -26.07 -0.22 -0.24
C LYS A 65 -25.33 -1.51 -0.53
N MET A 66 -26.07 -2.57 -0.81
CA MET A 66 -25.52 -3.82 -1.30
C MET A 66 -25.86 -3.97 -2.79
N LEU A 67 -24.85 -4.24 -3.61
CA LEU A 67 -24.96 -4.49 -5.04
C LEU A 67 -24.21 -5.79 -5.35
N ASN A 68 -24.89 -6.78 -5.95
CA ASN A 68 -24.29 -8.07 -6.31
C ASN A 68 -23.50 -8.73 -5.17
N GLN A 69 -24.05 -8.74 -3.94
CA GLN A 69 -23.41 -9.26 -2.71
C GLN A 69 -22.15 -8.50 -2.25
N GLN A 70 -21.82 -7.38 -2.88
CA GLN A 70 -20.75 -6.48 -2.45
C GLN A 70 -21.33 -5.20 -1.84
N LEU A 71 -20.61 -4.64 -0.87
CA LEU A 71 -20.97 -3.37 -0.24
C LEU A 71 -20.52 -2.19 -1.11
N VAL A 72 -21.39 -1.23 -1.32
CA VAL A 72 -21.06 0.03 -1.99
C VAL A 72 -20.59 1.04 -0.93
N PRO A 73 -19.35 1.56 -1.02
CA PRO A 73 -18.86 2.56 -0.08
C PRO A 73 -19.61 3.88 -0.23
N ILE A 74 -19.74 4.60 0.88
CA ILE A 74 -20.36 5.92 0.91
C ILE A 74 -19.35 6.93 0.37
N SER A 75 -19.75 7.73 -0.62
CA SER A 75 -18.92 8.84 -1.12
C SER A 75 -19.20 10.10 -0.30
N SER A 76 -18.15 10.71 0.23
CA SER A 76 -18.24 11.92 1.07
C SER A 76 -16.95 12.71 0.95
N HIS A 77 -17.03 14.03 0.76
CA HIS A 77 -15.85 14.93 0.72
C HIS A 77 -14.71 14.41 -0.21
N ASP A 78 -15.08 13.98 -1.42
CA ASP A 78 -14.18 13.42 -2.45
C ASP A 78 -13.43 12.14 -2.07
N ILE A 79 -13.84 11.47 -0.99
CA ILE A 79 -13.32 10.16 -0.58
C ILE A 79 -14.43 9.10 -0.54
N LYS A 80 -14.04 7.83 -0.71
CA LYS A 80 -14.93 6.67 -0.49
C LYS A 80 -14.73 6.15 0.92
N VAL A 81 -15.81 5.88 1.64
CA VAL A 81 -15.78 5.53 3.06
C VAL A 81 -16.56 4.24 3.31
N MET A 82 -15.97 3.34 4.08
CA MET A 82 -16.64 2.18 4.63
C MET A 82 -16.32 2.07 6.11
N SER A 83 -17.31 1.87 6.97
CA SER A 83 -17.11 1.73 8.42
C SER A 83 -17.97 0.65 9.02
N MET A 84 -17.41 -0.05 10.00
CA MET A 84 -18.16 -0.99 10.83
C MET A 84 -19.31 -0.31 11.57
N GLY A 85 -19.17 0.98 11.86
CA GLY A 85 -20.24 1.80 12.46
C GLY A 85 -21.49 1.96 11.57
N PHE A 86 -21.42 1.66 10.27
CA PHE A 86 -22.62 1.63 9.42
C PHE A 86 -23.40 0.32 9.52
N LEU A 87 -22.71 -0.78 9.88
CA LEU A 87 -23.28 -2.13 9.92
C LEU A 87 -23.69 -2.55 11.33
N VAL A 88 -22.99 -2.04 12.34
CA VAL A 88 -23.26 -2.26 13.74
C VAL A 88 -24.02 -1.05 14.27
N GLY A 89 -25.31 -1.22 14.61
CA GLY A 89 -26.12 -0.14 15.17
C GLY A 89 -25.49 0.42 16.45
N GLN A 90 -25.49 1.75 16.59
CA GLN A 90 -24.76 2.50 17.63
C GLN A 90 -25.11 2.12 19.08
N ASP A 91 -26.27 1.47 19.31
CA ASP A 91 -26.79 1.16 20.65
C ASP A 91 -26.70 -0.32 21.06
N THR A 92 -26.11 -1.18 20.22
CA THR A 92 -25.97 -2.62 20.55
C THR A 92 -24.49 -3.00 20.60
N PRO A 93 -23.95 -3.41 21.77
CA PRO A 93 -22.60 -3.96 21.83
C PRO A 93 -22.52 -5.18 20.90
N ALA A 94 -21.77 -5.07 19.81
CA ALA A 94 -21.54 -6.19 18.92
C ALA A 94 -20.70 -7.24 19.66
N ILE A 95 -21.34 -8.30 20.17
CA ILE A 95 -20.64 -9.46 20.75
C ILE A 95 -20.06 -10.29 19.59
N LEU A 96 -19.00 -9.77 18.99
CA LEU A 96 -18.28 -10.44 17.91
C LEU A 96 -17.17 -11.29 18.51
N ARG A 97 -17.25 -12.61 18.33
CA ARG A 97 -16.18 -13.55 18.65
C ARG A 97 -15.03 -13.38 17.65
N GLY A 98 -13.78 -13.51 18.10
CA GLY A 98 -12.56 -13.26 17.30
C GLY A 98 -12.58 -13.70 15.83
N PRO A 99 -13.00 -14.94 15.50
CA PRO A 99 -13.07 -15.40 14.10
C PRO A 99 -14.01 -14.58 13.19
N MET A 100 -15.04 -13.96 13.74
CA MET A 100 -15.92 -13.07 12.97
C MET A 100 -15.23 -11.74 12.65
N ILE A 101 -14.40 -11.21 13.55
CA ILE A 101 -13.67 -9.95 13.35
C ILE A 101 -12.76 -10.07 12.14
N THR A 102 -11.99 -11.14 12.04
CA THR A 102 -11.12 -11.42 10.89
C THR A 102 -11.93 -11.51 9.60
N LYS A 103 -13.09 -12.19 9.63
CA LYS A 103 -13.97 -12.30 8.46
C LYS A 103 -14.53 -10.94 8.02
N PHE A 104 -14.95 -10.10 8.96
CA PHE A 104 -15.44 -8.76 8.66
C PHE A 104 -14.35 -7.88 8.11
N ILE A 105 -13.16 -7.85 8.73
CA ILE A 105 -12.00 -7.12 8.22
C ILE A 105 -11.70 -7.53 6.77
N HIS A 106 -11.64 -8.83 6.50
CA HIS A 106 -11.42 -9.33 5.14
C HIS A 106 -12.53 -8.87 4.19
N GLN A 107 -13.80 -8.94 4.60
CA GLN A 107 -14.94 -8.48 3.81
C GLN A 107 -14.91 -6.97 3.55
N PHE A 108 -14.40 -6.15 4.47
CA PHE A 108 -14.26 -4.70 4.30
C PHE A 108 -13.23 -4.32 3.25
N VAL A 109 -12.24 -5.18 3.08
CA VAL A 109 -11.16 -4.95 2.12
C VAL A 109 -11.49 -5.55 0.76
N THR A 110 -12.06 -6.77 0.72
CA THR A 110 -12.31 -7.52 -0.54
C THR A 110 -13.75 -7.50 -1.02
N GLY A 111 -14.71 -7.31 -0.11
CA GLY A 111 -16.15 -7.34 -0.38
C GLY A 111 -16.78 -5.98 -0.61
N VAL A 112 -15.98 -4.92 -0.73
CA VAL A 112 -16.41 -3.54 -0.98
C VAL A 112 -16.05 -3.13 -2.40
N LEU A 113 -16.99 -2.48 -3.08
CA LEU A 113 -16.81 -1.92 -4.43
C LEU A 113 -16.01 -0.61 -4.39
N TRP A 114 -14.73 -0.72 -4.02
CA TRP A 114 -13.81 0.43 -3.96
C TRP A 114 -13.58 1.06 -5.33
N GLY A 115 -13.65 0.28 -6.42
CA GLY A 115 -13.23 0.72 -7.76
C GLY A 115 -11.76 1.11 -7.77
N GLU A 116 -11.40 2.05 -8.64
CA GLU A 116 -10.02 2.50 -8.77
C GLU A 116 -9.62 3.50 -7.67
N LEU A 117 -8.60 3.17 -6.89
CA LEU A 117 -8.02 3.99 -5.82
C LEU A 117 -6.50 4.07 -5.93
N ASP A 118 -5.97 5.28 -5.69
CA ASP A 118 -4.53 5.48 -5.52
C ASP A 118 -4.10 5.12 -4.09
N TYR A 119 -4.97 5.38 -3.10
CA TYR A 119 -4.74 5.06 -1.69
C TYR A 119 -6.00 4.47 -1.03
N LEU A 120 -5.86 3.35 -0.34
CA LEU A 120 -6.82 2.83 0.63
C LEU A 120 -6.20 2.91 2.03
N LEU A 121 -6.76 3.77 2.88
CA LEU A 121 -6.35 3.90 4.28
C LEU A 121 -7.18 2.99 5.17
N LEU A 122 -6.53 2.17 5.99
CA LEU A 122 -7.19 1.27 6.94
C LEU A 122 -6.98 1.79 8.37
N ASP A 123 -8.03 2.30 8.99
CA ASP A 123 -8.01 2.77 10.37
C ASP A 123 -8.14 1.59 11.34
N LEU A 124 -7.00 1.10 11.85
CA LEU A 124 -6.93 -0.15 12.61
C LEU A 124 -7.51 -0.01 14.02
N PRO A 125 -8.05 -1.06 14.66
CA PRO A 125 -8.36 -1.02 16.09
C PRO A 125 -7.09 -0.73 16.91
N PRO A 126 -7.17 -0.09 18.09
CA PRO A 126 -5.99 0.24 18.90
C PRO A 126 -5.30 -1.00 19.47
N GLY A 127 -4.02 -0.87 19.79
CA GLY A 127 -3.24 -1.90 20.49
C GLY A 127 -2.39 -2.75 19.56
N THR A 128 -2.04 -3.95 20.01
CA THR A 128 -1.25 -4.94 19.25
C THR A 128 -1.95 -6.30 19.22
N GLY A 129 -3.29 -6.30 19.29
CA GLY A 129 -4.11 -7.50 19.43
C GLY A 129 -4.28 -8.27 18.12
N ASP A 130 -4.96 -9.42 18.21
CA ASP A 130 -5.14 -10.38 17.11
C ASP A 130 -5.81 -9.79 15.87
N ALA A 131 -6.60 -8.73 16.01
CA ALA A 131 -7.27 -8.06 14.88
C ALA A 131 -6.27 -7.36 13.93
N GLN A 132 -5.28 -6.65 14.47
CA GLN A 132 -4.24 -6.01 13.65
C GLN A 132 -3.36 -7.05 12.97
N LEU A 133 -3.00 -8.13 13.69
CA LEU A 133 -2.22 -9.23 13.14
C LEU A 133 -2.97 -9.98 12.04
N SER A 134 -4.24 -10.28 12.27
CA SER A 134 -5.10 -10.91 11.27
C SER A 134 -5.21 -10.05 10.01
N LEU A 135 -5.41 -8.73 10.16
CA LEU A 135 -5.47 -7.82 9.01
C LEU A 135 -4.14 -7.82 8.25
N ALA A 136 -3.04 -7.65 8.96
CA ALA A 136 -1.69 -7.60 8.42
C ALA A 136 -1.28 -8.89 7.68
N GLN A 137 -1.87 -10.04 8.04
CA GLN A 137 -1.63 -11.33 7.38
C GLN A 137 -2.58 -11.62 6.20
N THR A 138 -3.74 -10.97 6.16
CA THR A 138 -4.80 -11.26 5.17
C THR A 138 -4.85 -10.26 4.04
N VAL A 139 -4.38 -9.03 4.29
CA VAL A 139 -4.44 -7.90 3.36
C VAL A 139 -3.02 -7.55 2.89
N PRO A 140 -2.79 -7.37 1.57
CA PRO A 140 -1.49 -6.94 1.07
C PRO A 140 -1.28 -5.45 1.38
N LEU A 141 -0.58 -5.14 2.47
CA LEU A 141 -0.29 -3.77 2.88
C LEU A 141 0.98 -3.23 2.20
N THR A 142 0.88 -2.05 1.60
CA THR A 142 2.05 -1.28 1.10
C THR A 142 2.92 -0.81 2.25
N GLY A 143 2.30 -0.43 3.37
CA GLY A 143 3.02 -0.08 4.57
C GLY A 143 2.11 0.33 5.73
N ALA A 144 2.72 0.59 6.88
CA ALA A 144 2.05 1.01 8.11
C ALA A 144 2.51 2.40 8.55
N LEU A 145 1.55 3.27 8.87
CA LEU A 145 1.73 4.55 9.54
C LEU A 145 1.41 4.38 11.03
N VAL A 146 2.33 4.75 11.91
CA VAL A 146 2.15 4.63 13.36
C VAL A 146 1.84 5.99 13.98
N VAL A 147 0.65 6.10 14.59
CA VAL A 147 0.21 7.28 15.34
C VAL A 147 0.56 7.12 16.81
N THR A 148 1.23 8.12 17.37
CA THR A 148 1.56 8.19 18.79
C THR A 148 1.30 9.61 19.33
N THR A 149 1.53 9.79 20.63
CA THR A 149 1.48 11.08 21.31
C THR A 149 2.82 11.37 22.01
N PRO A 150 3.10 12.61 22.43
CA PRO A 150 4.41 12.98 22.98
C PRO A 150 4.79 12.27 24.28
N GLN A 151 3.82 11.73 25.03
CA GLN A 151 4.10 11.14 26.34
C GLN A 151 4.97 9.87 26.24
N ALA A 152 6.00 9.77 27.08
CA ALA A 152 6.95 8.66 27.10
C ALA A 152 6.30 7.27 27.28
N LEU A 153 5.18 7.18 28.00
CA LEU A 153 4.44 5.92 28.16
C LEU A 153 3.87 5.41 26.82
N SER A 154 3.43 6.33 25.94
CA SER A 154 2.94 5.99 24.60
C SER A 154 4.03 5.37 23.74
N VAL A 155 5.28 5.82 23.88
CA VAL A 155 6.43 5.36 23.09
C VAL A 155 6.65 3.85 23.23
N LYS A 156 6.65 3.33 24.46
CA LYS A 156 6.88 1.89 24.70
C LYS A 156 5.79 1.02 24.10
N VAL A 157 4.54 1.49 24.14
CA VAL A 157 3.39 0.73 23.62
C VAL A 157 3.35 0.80 22.09
N ALA A 158 3.57 1.99 21.53
CA ALA A 158 3.66 2.18 20.08
C ALA A 158 4.84 1.42 19.47
N LEU A 159 5.98 1.33 20.17
CA LEU A 159 7.12 0.51 19.73
C LEU A 159 6.74 -0.97 19.62
N ARG A 160 5.97 -1.52 20.56
CA ARG A 160 5.49 -2.92 20.47
C ARG A 160 4.60 -3.13 19.25
N GLY A 161 3.70 -2.19 18.96
CA GLY A 161 2.83 -2.25 17.76
C GLY A 161 3.62 -2.15 16.47
N LEU A 162 4.59 -1.25 16.41
CA LEU A 162 5.50 -1.13 15.27
C LEU A 162 6.27 -2.43 15.03
N ARG A 163 6.88 -3.01 16.08
CA ARG A 163 7.62 -4.28 15.97
C ARG A 163 6.75 -5.46 15.54
N MET A 164 5.43 -5.39 15.72
CA MET A 164 4.50 -6.40 15.22
C MET A 164 4.41 -6.37 13.69
N PHE A 165 4.32 -5.19 13.06
CA PHE A 165 4.39 -5.05 11.60
C PHE A 165 5.72 -5.52 11.01
N GLU A 166 6.84 -5.24 11.67
CA GLU A 166 8.15 -5.76 11.23
C GLU A 166 8.20 -7.29 11.23
N LYS A 167 7.62 -7.94 12.24
CA LYS A 167 7.57 -9.41 12.32
C LYS A 167 6.79 -10.05 11.18
N VAL A 168 5.80 -9.35 10.64
CA VAL A 168 5.03 -9.79 9.47
C VAL A 168 5.53 -9.17 8.17
N LYS A 169 6.75 -8.62 8.18
CA LYS A 169 7.44 -8.04 7.01
C LYS A 169 6.65 -6.92 6.31
N ILE A 170 5.91 -6.11 7.07
CA ILE A 170 5.21 -4.94 6.52
C ILE A 170 6.09 -3.70 6.66
N PRO A 171 6.33 -2.94 5.57
CA PRO A 171 7.11 -1.70 5.63
C PRO A 171 6.49 -0.67 6.60
N ILE A 172 7.31 -0.01 7.40
CA ILE A 172 6.86 1.12 8.23
C ILE A 172 7.10 2.41 7.45
N LEU A 173 6.02 3.09 7.05
CA LEU A 173 6.10 4.40 6.39
C LEU A 173 6.73 5.44 7.32
N GLY A 174 6.39 5.36 8.60
CA GLY A 174 6.98 6.20 9.63
C GLY A 174 6.05 6.42 10.81
N VAL A 175 6.47 7.34 11.68
CA VAL A 175 5.76 7.74 12.89
C VAL A 175 5.22 9.15 12.73
N VAL A 176 3.96 9.36 13.09
CA VAL A 176 3.35 10.68 13.27
C VAL A 176 3.03 10.91 14.75
N GLU A 177 3.43 12.06 15.25
CA GLU A 177 3.13 12.48 16.63
C GLU A 177 1.90 13.40 16.64
N ASN A 178 0.77 12.89 17.12
CA ASN A 178 -0.43 13.69 17.31
C ASN A 178 -0.43 14.38 18.67
N MET A 179 -1.19 15.48 18.80
CA MET A 179 -1.34 16.24 20.06
C MET A 179 -0.01 16.76 20.62
N SER A 180 0.85 17.30 19.74
CA SER A 180 2.19 17.77 20.09
C SER A 180 2.28 19.29 20.22
N GLY A 181 2.42 19.77 21.46
CA GLY A 181 2.46 21.21 21.73
C GLY A 181 1.09 21.83 21.49
N TRP A 182 1.03 23.16 21.41
CA TRP A 182 -0.22 23.89 21.20
C TRP A 182 -0.18 24.66 19.88
N ALA A 183 -1.29 24.60 19.16
CA ALA A 183 -1.58 25.48 18.04
C ALA A 183 -1.73 26.90 18.59
N THR A 184 -0.71 27.72 18.35
CA THR A 184 -0.71 29.15 18.62
C THR A 184 -0.15 29.86 17.39
N PRO A 185 -0.47 31.15 17.16
CA PRO A 185 0.06 31.89 16.02
C PRO A 185 1.60 31.90 15.94
N SER A 186 2.29 31.76 17.08
CA SER A 186 3.75 31.65 17.17
C SER A 186 4.27 30.21 17.19
N GLY A 187 3.38 29.22 17.38
CA GLY A 187 3.69 27.82 17.66
C GLY A 187 4.28 27.65 19.06
N GLU A 188 3.66 26.82 19.91
CA GLU A 188 4.29 26.43 21.17
C GLU A 188 4.71 24.96 21.08
N PRO A 189 6.01 24.64 20.92
CA PRO A 189 6.45 23.28 20.73
C PRO A 189 6.25 22.45 22.01
N SER A 190 5.95 21.16 21.85
CA SER A 190 5.93 20.25 23.01
C SER A 190 7.32 20.14 23.62
N PRO A 191 7.47 20.17 24.95
CA PRO A 191 8.73 19.81 25.60
C PRO A 191 9.01 18.30 25.48
N PHE A 192 8.02 17.50 25.08
CA PHE A 192 8.13 16.06 24.91
C PHE A 192 8.28 15.71 23.43
N ARG A 193 9.18 14.77 23.11
CA ARG A 193 9.50 14.35 21.74
C ARG A 193 9.21 12.86 21.54
N GLY A 194 8.06 12.38 22.02
CA GLY A 194 7.73 10.95 22.09
C GLY A 194 7.74 10.25 20.73
N GLY A 195 7.17 10.86 19.70
CA GLY A 195 7.16 10.33 18.34
C GLY A 195 8.53 10.35 17.67
N GLN A 196 9.34 11.38 17.91
CA GLN A 196 10.72 11.42 17.43
C GLN A 196 11.58 10.36 18.13
N ALA A 197 11.45 10.24 19.46
CA ALA A 197 12.10 9.17 20.22
C ALA A 197 11.66 7.78 19.73
N LEU A 198 10.37 7.58 19.41
CA LEU A 198 9.89 6.34 18.82
C LEU A 198 10.54 6.05 17.46
N SER A 199 10.59 7.06 16.58
CA SER A 199 11.23 6.97 15.27
C SER A 199 12.71 6.59 15.39
N GLU A 200 13.46 7.23 16.29
CA GLU A 200 14.87 6.92 16.57
C GLU A 200 15.06 5.51 17.12
N LEU A 201 14.26 5.10 18.10
CA LEU A 201 14.31 3.76 18.71
C LEU A 201 13.94 2.63 17.75
N ALA A 202 13.01 2.91 16.82
CA ALA A 202 12.59 1.95 15.81
C ALA A 202 13.48 1.95 14.58
N GLY A 203 14.22 3.04 14.31
CA GLY A 203 15.00 3.22 13.09
C GLY A 203 14.12 3.49 11.86
N VAL A 204 12.97 4.15 12.04
CA VAL A 204 11.99 4.44 10.97
C VAL A 204 11.80 5.94 10.79
N PRO A 205 11.26 6.42 9.65
CA PRO A 205 11.07 7.85 9.41
C PRO A 205 10.14 8.53 10.43
N TYR A 206 10.45 9.78 10.77
CA TYR A 206 9.53 10.68 11.48
C TYR A 206 8.83 11.58 10.47
N LEU A 207 7.50 11.48 10.37
CA LEU A 207 6.72 12.16 9.32
C LEU A 207 6.17 13.52 9.75
N GLY A 208 6.37 13.88 11.03
CA GLY A 208 5.99 15.18 11.58
C GLY A 208 5.07 15.06 12.78
N ASN A 209 4.64 16.23 13.26
CA ASN A 209 3.71 16.38 14.35
C ASN A 209 2.46 17.19 13.99
N ILE A 210 1.38 16.88 14.68
CA ILE A 210 0.12 17.62 14.63
C ILE A 210 -0.07 18.30 15.99
N PRO A 211 -0.24 19.62 16.05
CA PRO A 211 -0.40 20.33 17.32
C PRO A 211 -1.74 20.07 17.99
N MET A 212 -1.82 20.31 19.31
CA MET A 212 -3.13 20.43 19.97
C MET A 212 -3.81 21.71 19.49
N ASP A 213 -4.85 21.54 18.71
CA ASP A 213 -5.66 22.62 18.15
C ASP A 213 -7.12 22.41 18.56
N GLN A 214 -7.71 23.41 19.20
CA GLN A 214 -9.12 23.36 19.64
C GLN A 214 -10.06 23.16 18.45
N THR A 215 -9.69 23.66 17.28
CA THR A 215 -10.48 23.52 16.07
C THR A 215 -10.61 22.07 15.62
N VAL A 216 -9.60 21.23 15.92
CA VAL A 216 -9.68 19.78 15.67
C VAL A 216 -10.78 19.17 16.53
N ALA A 217 -10.84 19.52 17.81
CA ALA A 217 -11.88 19.03 18.72
C ALA A 217 -13.27 19.55 18.31
N ILE A 218 -13.40 20.85 18.05
CA ILE A 218 -14.64 21.48 17.59
C ILE A 218 -15.15 20.82 16.30
N SER A 219 -14.26 20.54 15.34
CA SER A 219 -14.63 19.89 14.09
C SER A 219 -15.20 18.49 14.31
N GLY A 220 -14.64 17.74 15.27
CA GLY A 220 -15.15 16.42 15.65
C GLY A 220 -16.52 16.51 16.32
N ASP A 221 -16.69 17.42 17.28
CA ASP A 221 -17.96 17.61 18.01
C ASP A 221 -19.09 18.14 17.11
N GLU A 222 -18.75 18.92 16.09
CA GLU A 222 -19.71 19.42 15.09
C GLU A 222 -19.99 18.42 13.96
N ASN A 223 -19.35 17.25 13.97
CA ASN A 223 -19.43 16.23 12.91
C ASN A 223 -19.07 16.79 11.52
N LYS A 224 -18.07 17.68 11.46
CA LYS A 224 -17.62 18.35 10.23
C LYS A 224 -16.13 18.13 10.02
N PRO A 225 -15.68 17.65 8.85
CA PRO A 225 -14.26 17.39 8.66
C PRO A 225 -13.43 18.68 8.65
N LEU A 226 -12.39 18.73 9.50
CA LEU A 226 -11.52 19.89 9.72
C LEU A 226 -11.02 20.52 8.41
N LEU A 227 -10.46 19.71 7.50
CA LEU A 227 -9.85 20.21 6.26
C LEU A 227 -10.82 20.92 5.31
N THR A 228 -12.13 20.68 5.46
CA THR A 228 -13.17 21.30 4.65
C THR A 228 -13.85 22.44 5.41
N ALA A 229 -14.22 22.22 6.67
CA ALA A 229 -15.00 23.17 7.45
C ALA A 229 -14.15 24.30 8.06
N TYR A 230 -12.87 24.05 8.37
CA TYR A 230 -11.97 25.02 9.01
C TYR A 230 -10.60 25.06 8.31
N PRO A 231 -10.54 25.42 7.02
CA PRO A 231 -9.31 25.36 6.23
C PRO A 231 -8.18 26.28 6.70
N ALA A 232 -8.49 27.24 7.58
CA ALA A 232 -7.56 28.20 8.16
C ALA A 232 -7.01 27.78 9.54
N ALA A 233 -7.44 26.63 10.09
CA ALA A 233 -6.95 26.16 11.38
C ALA A 233 -5.47 25.76 11.31
N ASP A 234 -4.72 25.99 12.38
CA ASP A 234 -3.27 25.78 12.44
C ASP A 234 -2.89 24.32 12.17
N ALA A 235 -3.70 23.36 12.63
CA ALA A 235 -3.46 21.93 12.39
C ALA A 235 -3.62 21.50 10.93
N VAL A 236 -4.33 22.26 10.08
CA VAL A 236 -4.57 21.89 8.67
C VAL A 236 -3.26 21.78 7.89
N GLN A 237 -2.32 22.69 8.12
CA GLN A 237 -1.04 22.64 7.41
C GLN A 237 -0.22 21.41 7.84
N SER A 238 -0.28 21.01 9.11
CA SER A 238 0.35 19.76 9.58
C SER A 238 -0.22 18.53 8.88
N PHE A 239 -1.54 18.45 8.66
CA PHE A 239 -2.14 17.35 7.90
C PHE A 239 -1.75 17.34 6.42
N ARG A 240 -1.68 18.52 5.78
CA ARG A 240 -1.19 18.63 4.39
C ARG A 240 0.26 18.22 4.26
N ASN A 241 1.09 18.59 5.23
CA ASN A 241 2.50 18.18 5.30
C ASN A 241 2.63 16.68 5.52
N LEU A 242 1.82 16.10 6.42
CA LEU A 242 1.76 14.66 6.64
C LEU A 242 1.38 13.91 5.35
N ALA A 243 0.39 14.40 4.60
CA ALA A 243 0.02 13.80 3.33
C ALA A 243 1.17 13.82 2.31
N SER A 244 1.89 14.94 2.18
CA SER A 244 3.10 15.00 1.35
C SER A 244 4.15 13.98 1.81
N ALA A 245 4.43 13.90 3.11
CA ALA A 245 5.40 12.97 3.65
C ALA A 245 5.01 11.51 3.42
N VAL A 246 3.72 11.17 3.55
CA VAL A 246 3.20 9.82 3.25
C VAL A 246 3.34 9.50 1.75
N ILE A 247 3.01 10.45 0.86
CA ILE A 247 3.21 10.29 -0.58
C ILE A 247 4.68 10.02 -0.89
N ASP A 248 5.59 10.77 -0.27
CA ASP A 248 7.03 10.61 -0.46
C ASP A 248 7.50 9.24 0.03
N GLN A 249 7.04 8.76 1.19
CA GLN A 249 7.42 7.44 1.71
C GLN A 249 6.87 6.29 0.89
N VAL A 250 5.61 6.39 0.47
CA VAL A 250 5.00 5.40 -0.42
C VAL A 250 5.71 5.41 -1.77
N SER A 251 6.03 6.60 -2.29
CA SER A 251 6.84 6.73 -3.50
C SER A 251 8.22 6.12 -3.29
N LEU A 252 8.89 6.31 -2.15
CA LEU A 252 10.19 5.69 -1.87
C LEU A 252 10.13 4.17 -1.74
N ILE A 253 9.03 3.61 -1.24
CA ILE A 253 8.79 2.16 -1.20
C ILE A 253 8.52 1.65 -2.62
N ASN A 254 7.67 2.35 -3.38
CA ASN A 254 7.33 2.00 -4.76
C ASN A 254 8.41 2.39 -5.79
N SER A 255 9.41 3.19 -5.39
CA SER A 255 10.54 3.71 -6.17
C SER A 255 11.89 3.36 -5.55
N GLY A 256 11.94 2.42 -4.60
CA GLY A 256 13.21 1.93 -4.07
C GLY A 256 14.11 1.61 -5.25
N PRO A 257 15.40 2.01 -5.29
CA PRO A 257 16.19 1.80 -6.49
C PRO A 257 16.19 0.30 -6.78
N THR A 258 15.49 -0.09 -7.85
CA THR A 258 15.82 -1.35 -8.51
C THR A 258 17.31 -1.25 -8.80
N PRO A 259 18.12 -2.27 -8.48
CA PRO A 259 19.53 -2.27 -8.89
C PRO A 259 19.72 -2.00 -10.39
N LEU A 260 18.67 -2.22 -11.18
CA LEU A 260 18.58 -1.90 -12.60
C LEU A 260 18.45 -0.40 -12.95
N GLY A 261 18.06 0.46 -12.00
CA GLY A 261 17.76 1.87 -12.25
C GLY A 261 16.63 2.12 -13.26
N GLN A 262 16.51 3.36 -13.73
CA GLN A 262 15.67 3.68 -14.90
C GLN A 262 16.41 3.28 -16.18
N PHE A 263 15.77 2.50 -17.03
CA PHE A 263 16.34 2.08 -18.31
C PHE A 263 15.26 1.95 -19.38
N HIS A 264 15.70 2.07 -20.63
CA HIS A 264 14.93 1.71 -21.82
C HIS A 264 15.85 0.88 -22.72
N TRP A 265 15.63 -0.43 -22.70
CA TRP A 265 16.43 -1.42 -23.40
C TRP A 265 15.81 -1.75 -24.75
N ASN A 266 16.52 -1.44 -25.82
CA ASN A 266 16.20 -1.91 -27.16
C ASN A 266 16.79 -3.30 -27.39
N LEU A 267 15.93 -4.31 -27.52
CA LEU A 267 16.37 -5.70 -27.68
C LEU A 267 16.95 -5.97 -29.08
N SER A 268 16.69 -5.16 -30.10
CA SER A 268 17.32 -5.37 -31.41
C SER A 268 18.77 -4.88 -31.45
N SER A 269 19.06 -3.72 -30.84
CA SER A 269 20.38 -3.09 -30.87
C SER A 269 21.23 -3.35 -29.62
N GLY A 270 20.63 -3.82 -28.53
CA GLY A 270 21.28 -3.94 -27.22
C GLY A 270 21.45 -2.61 -26.50
N GLN A 271 21.01 -1.49 -27.10
CA GLN A 271 21.15 -0.17 -26.51
C GLN A 271 20.27 -0.05 -25.25
N GLY A 272 20.86 0.43 -24.16
CA GLY A 272 20.15 0.61 -22.88
C GLY A 272 19.93 -0.68 -22.11
N GLU A 273 20.70 -1.73 -22.40
CA GLU A 273 20.69 -2.97 -21.63
C GLU A 273 21.02 -2.69 -20.15
N PRO A 274 20.15 -3.12 -19.21
CA PRO A 274 20.40 -2.92 -17.79
C PRO A 274 21.42 -3.93 -17.27
N ALA A 275 21.93 -3.68 -16.05
CA ALA A 275 22.90 -4.57 -15.42
C ALA A 275 22.36 -6.02 -15.31
N HIS A 276 23.26 -7.00 -15.34
CA HIS A 276 22.98 -8.41 -15.03
C HIS A 276 24.24 -9.11 -14.53
N ARG A 277 24.06 -10.22 -13.80
CA ARG A 277 25.11 -11.13 -13.33
C ARG A 277 25.42 -12.18 -14.38
N GLU A 278 26.70 -12.53 -14.53
CA GLU A 278 27.10 -13.68 -15.34
C GLU A 278 26.95 -15.01 -14.58
N ALA A 279 26.86 -16.11 -15.31
CA ALA A 279 26.67 -17.44 -14.74
C ALA A 279 27.85 -17.80 -13.81
N GLY A 280 27.58 -17.93 -12.50
CA GLY A 280 28.59 -18.27 -11.48
C GLY A 280 29.06 -17.10 -10.61
N GLU A 281 28.59 -15.87 -10.85
CA GLU A 281 28.90 -14.73 -9.98
C GLU A 281 28.05 -14.73 -8.70
N THR A 282 28.70 -14.54 -7.56
CA THR A 282 28.03 -14.43 -6.26
C THR A 282 27.20 -13.14 -6.16
N PRO A 283 26.02 -13.17 -5.51
CA PRO A 283 25.21 -11.97 -5.31
C PRO A 283 26.03 -10.87 -4.62
N VAL A 284 26.07 -9.66 -5.19
CA VAL A 284 26.71 -8.51 -4.54
C VAL A 284 25.87 -8.15 -3.31
N PRO A 285 26.44 -8.17 -2.09
CA PRO A 285 25.70 -7.76 -0.90
C PRO A 285 25.29 -6.30 -1.03
N SER A 286 24.01 -6.01 -0.92
CA SER A 286 23.51 -4.64 -1.02
C SER A 286 24.12 -3.77 0.10
N GLN A 287 24.77 -2.65 -0.25
CA GLN A 287 25.15 -1.60 0.70
C GLN A 287 23.90 -0.80 1.14
N ILE A 288 22.90 -1.50 1.62
CA ILE A 288 21.65 -0.93 2.07
C ILE A 288 21.68 -0.87 3.60
N SER A 289 21.45 0.34 4.14
CA SER A 289 21.41 0.57 5.58
C SER A 289 20.37 -0.32 6.27
N GLN A 290 20.67 -0.69 7.52
CA GLN A 290 19.85 -1.57 8.38
C GLN A 290 18.34 -1.25 8.41
N ALA A 291 17.94 0.00 8.10
CA ALA A 291 16.57 0.47 8.08
C ALA A 291 15.71 -0.09 6.91
N ARG A 292 16.31 -0.71 5.90
CA ARG A 292 15.62 -1.17 4.68
C ARG A 292 15.36 -2.68 4.57
N ARG A 293 15.81 -3.49 5.56
CA ARG A 293 15.80 -4.97 5.46
C ARG A 293 14.43 -5.64 5.35
N TYR A 294 13.34 -4.95 5.67
CA TYR A 294 12.02 -5.59 5.75
C TYR A 294 11.07 -5.28 4.59
N ALA A 295 11.45 -4.42 3.63
CA ALA A 295 10.49 -3.96 2.64
C ALA A 295 10.55 -4.61 1.26
N LEU A 296 11.69 -5.17 0.77
CA LEU A 296 11.78 -5.53 -0.66
C LEU A 296 12.77 -6.67 -1.03
N GLU A 297 13.29 -7.46 -0.08
CA GLU A 297 14.45 -8.34 -0.36
C GLU A 297 14.17 -9.60 -1.22
N GLU A 298 12.92 -10.00 -1.50
CA GLU A 298 12.62 -11.28 -2.21
C GLU A 298 12.03 -11.11 -3.63
N ILE A 299 11.58 -9.91 -4.03
CA ILE A 299 10.88 -9.68 -5.32
C ILE A 299 11.47 -8.53 -6.14
N THR A 300 12.70 -8.11 -5.84
CA THR A 300 13.36 -7.04 -6.60
C THR A 300 14.24 -7.64 -7.70
N PRO A 301 14.00 -7.33 -8.99
CA PRO A 301 14.89 -7.74 -10.06
C PRO A 301 16.20 -6.95 -9.99
N VAL A 302 17.30 -7.69 -9.98
CA VAL A 302 18.67 -7.17 -9.91
C VAL A 302 19.43 -7.36 -11.22
N GLY A 303 18.86 -8.10 -12.16
CA GLY A 303 19.42 -8.28 -13.49
C GLY A 303 18.41 -8.68 -14.54
N LEU A 304 18.61 -8.24 -15.79
CA LEU A 304 17.87 -8.74 -16.95
C LEU A 304 18.86 -9.19 -18.03
N LYS A 305 18.65 -10.40 -18.55
CA LYS A 305 19.47 -10.98 -19.62
C LYS A 305 18.57 -11.65 -20.64
N LYS A 306 18.90 -11.58 -21.93
CA LYS A 306 18.14 -12.34 -22.93
C LYS A 306 18.40 -13.84 -22.82
N ALA A 307 17.36 -14.64 -22.93
CA ALA A 307 17.44 -16.07 -23.17
C ALA A 307 17.16 -16.35 -24.66
N GLY A 308 18.20 -16.27 -25.49
CA GLY A 308 18.05 -16.39 -26.94
C GLY A 308 17.18 -15.29 -27.55
N GLU A 309 16.46 -15.60 -28.63
CA GLU A 309 15.55 -14.65 -29.31
C GLU A 309 14.13 -14.61 -28.72
N SER A 310 13.78 -15.60 -27.90
CA SER A 310 12.39 -15.89 -27.50
C SER A 310 12.14 -15.77 -26.00
N GLY A 311 13.14 -15.44 -25.20
CA GLY A 311 13.00 -15.37 -23.75
C GLY A 311 13.81 -14.28 -23.06
N LEU A 312 13.46 -14.07 -21.80
CA LEU A 312 14.07 -13.13 -20.87
C LEU A 312 14.37 -13.84 -19.56
N VAL A 313 15.62 -13.80 -19.12
CA VAL A 313 16.02 -14.15 -17.77
C VAL A 313 15.89 -12.92 -16.88
N ILE A 314 15.14 -13.07 -15.80
CA ILE A 314 15.05 -12.09 -14.71
C ILE A 314 15.81 -12.67 -13.52
N GLN A 315 16.80 -11.93 -13.05
CA GLN A 315 17.62 -12.28 -11.90
C GLN A 315 17.11 -11.51 -10.69
N TRP A 316 16.92 -12.20 -9.57
CA TRP A 316 16.28 -11.66 -8.39
C TRP A 316 17.26 -11.46 -7.24
N GLN A 317 16.92 -10.55 -6.33
CA GLN A 317 17.77 -10.19 -5.21
C GLN A 317 18.06 -11.36 -4.25
N ASP A 318 17.12 -12.29 -4.14
CA ASP A 318 17.27 -13.54 -3.37
C ASP A 318 18.24 -14.55 -4.02
N GLY A 319 18.80 -14.21 -5.19
CA GLY A 319 19.78 -15.00 -5.92
C GLY A 319 19.18 -15.97 -6.93
N THR A 320 17.85 -16.15 -6.95
CA THR A 320 17.17 -16.99 -7.94
C THR A 320 17.04 -16.28 -9.28
N ASP A 321 16.99 -17.07 -10.36
CA ASP A 321 16.85 -16.58 -11.72
C ASP A 321 15.71 -17.34 -12.40
N TYR A 322 14.81 -16.63 -13.09
CA TYR A 322 13.74 -17.24 -13.87
C TYR A 322 13.79 -16.83 -15.33
N GLU A 323 13.69 -17.83 -16.21
CA GLU A 323 13.52 -17.62 -17.64
C GLU A 323 12.03 -17.58 -17.99
N LEU A 324 11.60 -16.49 -18.63
CA LEU A 324 10.25 -16.27 -19.13
C LEU A 324 10.26 -16.21 -20.65
N ASP A 325 9.32 -16.88 -21.29
CA ASP A 325 9.16 -16.77 -22.75
C ASP A 325 8.33 -15.54 -23.13
N PHE A 326 8.76 -14.87 -24.20
CA PHE A 326 8.09 -13.67 -24.71
C PHE A 326 6.66 -13.93 -25.12
N ARG A 327 6.39 -15.07 -25.76
CA ARG A 327 5.03 -15.43 -26.16
C ARG A 327 4.11 -15.65 -24.96
N GLY A 328 4.59 -16.36 -23.94
CA GLY A 328 3.91 -16.59 -22.68
C GLY A 328 3.60 -15.28 -21.96
N LEU A 329 4.60 -14.40 -21.83
CA LEU A 329 4.42 -13.04 -21.31
C LEU A 329 3.37 -12.25 -22.09
N ARG A 330 3.40 -12.32 -23.42
CA ARG A 330 2.44 -11.64 -24.28
C ARG A 330 1.01 -12.18 -24.12
N LEU A 331 0.87 -13.51 -24.00
CA LEU A 331 -0.41 -14.18 -23.76
C LEU A 331 -1.02 -13.77 -22.42
N VAL A 332 -0.21 -13.46 -21.41
CA VAL A 332 -0.64 -13.00 -20.09
C VAL A 332 -0.57 -11.48 -19.90
N CYS A 333 -0.57 -10.71 -21.00
CA CYS A 333 -0.52 -9.25 -20.97
C CYS A 333 -1.65 -8.66 -20.09
N PRO A 334 -1.33 -7.78 -19.13
CA PRO A 334 -2.31 -7.24 -18.18
C PRO A 334 -2.99 -5.94 -18.64
N CYS A 335 -2.79 -5.46 -19.87
CA CYS A 335 -3.37 -4.19 -20.30
C CYS A 335 -4.89 -4.25 -20.52
N ALA A 336 -5.55 -3.09 -20.43
CA ALA A 336 -6.99 -2.89 -20.67
C ALA A 336 -7.52 -3.39 -22.03
N VAL A 337 -6.62 -3.54 -23.02
CA VAL A 337 -6.96 -4.08 -24.34
C VAL A 337 -7.04 -5.62 -24.30
N CYS A 338 -6.27 -6.25 -23.43
CA CYS A 338 -6.16 -7.71 -23.31
C CYS A 338 -7.06 -8.29 -22.22
N VAL A 339 -7.40 -7.48 -21.21
CA VAL A 339 -8.21 -7.86 -20.06
C VAL A 339 -9.25 -6.77 -19.85
N ASP A 340 -10.49 -7.17 -19.62
CA ASP A 340 -11.55 -6.26 -19.20
C ASP A 340 -11.26 -5.75 -17.78
N GLU A 341 -11.20 -4.43 -17.59
CA GLU A 341 -10.86 -3.84 -16.29
C GLU A 341 -11.95 -4.09 -15.23
N ASP A 342 -13.22 -4.11 -15.64
CA ASP A 342 -14.36 -4.25 -14.73
C ASP A 342 -14.62 -5.70 -14.32
N THR A 343 -14.42 -6.64 -15.24
CA THR A 343 -14.74 -8.06 -15.02
C THR A 343 -13.52 -8.96 -14.83
N GLY A 344 -12.32 -8.49 -15.20
CA GLY A 344 -11.09 -9.29 -15.20
C GLY A 344 -11.04 -10.37 -16.29
N GLU A 345 -12.06 -10.44 -17.16
CA GLU A 345 -12.11 -11.43 -18.24
C GLU A 345 -11.08 -11.14 -19.32
N ARG A 346 -10.41 -12.18 -19.83
CA ARG A 346 -9.44 -12.04 -20.92
C ARG A 346 -10.17 -11.83 -22.25
N LYS A 347 -10.00 -10.63 -22.81
CA LYS A 347 -10.36 -10.29 -24.20
C LYS A 347 -9.36 -10.85 -25.20
N LEU A 348 -8.13 -11.10 -24.76
CA LEU A 348 -7.08 -11.65 -25.62
C LEU A 348 -7.44 -13.06 -26.12
N ILE A 349 -7.43 -13.21 -27.44
CA ILE A 349 -7.62 -14.50 -28.10
C ILE A 349 -6.24 -15.12 -28.37
N PRO A 350 -5.88 -16.26 -27.74
CA PRO A 350 -4.52 -16.82 -27.84
C PRO A 350 -4.04 -17.15 -29.26
N SER A 351 -4.95 -17.54 -30.16
CA SER A 351 -4.63 -17.85 -31.55
C SER A 351 -4.27 -16.61 -32.39
N MET A 352 -4.65 -15.41 -31.93
CA MET A 352 -4.31 -14.14 -32.59
C MET A 352 -2.92 -13.65 -32.21
N VAL A 353 -2.29 -14.22 -31.19
CA VAL A 353 -0.92 -13.89 -30.78
C VAL A 353 0.07 -14.68 -31.65
N PRO A 354 0.90 -14.02 -32.47
CA PRO A 354 1.85 -14.68 -33.35
C PRO A 354 2.75 -15.66 -32.60
N LEU A 355 3.11 -16.78 -33.24
CA LEU A 355 4.00 -17.78 -32.65
C LEU A 355 5.43 -17.25 -32.45
N ASP A 356 5.83 -16.30 -33.28
CA ASP A 356 7.13 -15.63 -33.32
C ASP A 356 7.13 -14.27 -32.63
N VAL A 357 6.10 -13.95 -31.84
CA VAL A 357 6.03 -12.67 -31.13
C VAL A 357 7.21 -12.52 -30.18
N LYS A 358 7.90 -11.39 -30.32
CA LYS A 358 9.07 -11.00 -29.53
C LYS A 358 8.94 -9.60 -28.95
N ALA A 359 9.65 -9.34 -27.85
CA ALA A 359 9.81 -8.00 -27.29
C ALA A 359 10.85 -7.22 -28.11
N ILE A 360 10.47 -6.02 -28.57
CA ILE A 360 11.36 -5.06 -29.25
C ILE A 360 12.08 -4.18 -28.23
N ALA A 361 11.37 -3.77 -27.17
CA ALA A 361 11.94 -2.97 -26.10
C ALA A 361 11.38 -3.37 -24.74
N ILE A 362 12.19 -3.19 -23.70
CA ILE A 362 11.81 -3.32 -22.30
C ILE A 362 12.22 -2.04 -21.60
N GLU A 363 11.31 -1.44 -20.84
CA GLU A 363 11.60 -0.26 -20.03
C GLU A 363 11.16 -0.48 -18.58
N SER A 364 11.91 0.08 -17.64
CA SER A 364 11.48 0.07 -16.24
C SER A 364 10.41 1.14 -16.02
N VAL A 365 9.39 0.77 -15.24
CA VAL A 365 8.31 1.66 -14.82
C VAL A 365 8.33 1.74 -13.30
N GLY A 366 8.86 2.86 -12.81
CA GLY A 366 9.14 3.01 -11.37
C GLY A 366 10.10 1.92 -10.89
N SER A 367 9.84 1.38 -9.70
CA SER A 367 10.57 0.22 -9.17
C SER A 367 9.69 -1.01 -8.95
N TYR A 368 8.54 -1.06 -9.63
CA TYR A 368 7.55 -2.11 -9.40
C TYR A 368 7.20 -2.91 -10.65
N ALA A 369 7.52 -2.42 -11.86
CA ALA A 369 7.11 -3.08 -13.09
C ALA A 369 8.09 -2.92 -14.25
N LEU A 370 7.96 -3.83 -15.22
CA LEU A 370 8.53 -3.71 -16.56
C LEU A 370 7.41 -3.43 -17.58
N LYS A 371 7.68 -2.57 -18.54
CA LYS A 371 6.83 -2.38 -19.71
C LYS A 371 7.52 -2.95 -20.93
N PHE A 372 6.75 -3.68 -21.73
CA PHE A 372 7.23 -4.34 -22.94
C PHE A 372 6.61 -3.70 -24.16
N THR A 373 7.44 -3.41 -25.17
CA THR A 373 7.00 -3.08 -26.52
C THR A 373 7.14 -4.34 -27.37
N TRP A 374 6.02 -4.82 -27.92
CA TRP A 374 5.93 -6.08 -28.65
C TRP A 374 5.95 -5.86 -30.16
N SER A 375 6.44 -6.86 -30.89
CA SER A 375 6.49 -6.89 -32.36
C SER A 375 5.13 -6.93 -33.05
N ASP A 376 4.07 -7.30 -32.34
CA ASP A 376 2.69 -7.22 -32.82
C ASP A 376 2.05 -5.83 -32.58
N GLY A 377 2.86 -4.83 -32.23
CA GLY A 377 2.45 -3.44 -32.02
C GLY A 377 1.89 -3.13 -30.63
N HIS A 378 1.78 -4.10 -29.72
CA HIS A 378 1.30 -3.85 -28.36
C HIS A 378 2.40 -3.22 -27.50
N ALA A 379 2.09 -2.17 -26.75
CA ALA A 379 3.09 -1.50 -25.91
C ALA A 379 2.54 -0.94 -24.59
N THR A 380 1.33 -1.30 -24.17
CA THR A 380 0.68 -0.68 -22.99
C THR A 380 0.67 -1.56 -21.74
N GLY A 381 1.14 -2.80 -21.82
CA GLY A 381 1.16 -3.73 -20.69
C GLY A 381 2.24 -3.40 -19.67
N LEU A 382 1.84 -3.18 -18.42
CA LEU A 382 2.72 -3.03 -17.26
C LEU A 382 2.78 -4.33 -16.47
N TYR A 383 3.95 -4.95 -16.42
CA TYR A 383 4.16 -6.24 -15.76
C TYR A 383 4.80 -6.01 -14.41
N ALA A 384 3.99 -6.04 -13.35
CA ALA A 384 4.47 -5.96 -11.97
C ALA A 384 5.48 -7.07 -11.66
N PHE A 385 6.49 -6.77 -10.85
CA PHE A 385 7.55 -7.71 -10.48
C PHE A 385 7.02 -8.95 -9.78
N GLU A 386 6.00 -8.81 -8.93
CA GLU A 386 5.32 -9.93 -8.28
C GLU A 386 4.71 -10.88 -9.32
N ARG A 387 4.12 -10.35 -10.39
CA ARG A 387 3.54 -11.16 -11.47
C ARG A 387 4.62 -11.87 -12.28
N LEU A 388 5.70 -11.16 -12.62
CA LEU A 388 6.83 -11.74 -13.35
C LEU A 388 7.48 -12.87 -12.54
N ARG A 389 7.62 -12.67 -11.23
CA ARG A 389 8.10 -13.68 -10.28
C ARG A 389 7.22 -14.93 -10.28
N GLN A 390 5.91 -14.76 -10.09
CA GLN A 390 4.94 -15.87 -10.09
C GLN A 390 4.94 -16.67 -11.39
N LEU A 391 5.05 -15.99 -12.53
CA LEU A 391 5.16 -16.66 -13.84
C LEU A 391 6.44 -17.50 -13.93
N GLY A 392 7.54 -17.00 -13.40
CA GLY A 392 8.82 -17.69 -13.35
C GLY A 392 8.77 -18.95 -12.48
N GLU A 393 8.23 -18.81 -11.27
CA GLU A 393 8.01 -19.92 -10.33
C GLU A 393 7.11 -21.00 -10.92
N ALA A 394 5.98 -20.62 -11.53
CA ALA A 394 5.05 -21.55 -12.14
C ALA A 394 5.68 -22.32 -13.32
N ARG A 395 6.47 -21.64 -14.15
CA ARG A 395 7.20 -22.27 -15.27
C ARG A 395 8.28 -23.22 -14.77
N ALA A 396 9.06 -22.81 -13.77
CA ALA A 396 10.09 -23.66 -13.17
C ALA A 396 9.48 -24.93 -12.55
N ALA A 397 8.35 -24.81 -11.84
CA ALA A 397 7.61 -25.94 -11.30
C ALA A 397 7.10 -26.89 -12.41
N ALA A 398 6.55 -26.35 -13.50
CA ALA A 398 6.08 -27.15 -14.64
C ALA A 398 7.23 -27.94 -15.30
N LEU A 399 8.39 -27.32 -15.50
CA LEU A 399 9.57 -27.98 -16.06
C LEU A 399 10.12 -29.09 -15.15
N ALA A 400 10.10 -28.87 -13.83
CA ALA A 400 10.50 -29.90 -12.86
C ALA A 400 9.55 -31.11 -12.86
N THR A 401 8.24 -30.91 -13.06
CA THR A 401 7.28 -32.03 -13.16
C THR A 401 7.39 -32.81 -14.47
N HIS A 402 7.87 -32.20 -15.56
CA HIS A 402 8.07 -32.86 -16.85
C HIS A 402 9.43 -33.57 -16.98
N SER A 403 10.34 -33.40 -16.02
CA SER A 403 11.64 -34.11 -15.97
C SER A 403 11.62 -35.35 -15.05
N VAL A 404 10.47 -35.64 -14.42
CA VAL A 404 10.26 -36.78 -13.52
C VAL A 404 9.31 -37.85 -14.12
N ASN A 405 8.81 -37.62 -15.34
CA ASN A 405 8.10 -38.60 -16.18
C ASN A 405 8.92 -38.86 -17.44
#